data_AF-A0A928EBJ9-F1
#
_entry.id   AF-A0A928EBJ9-F1
#
_cell.length_a   1.000
_cell.length_b   1.000
_cell.length_c   1.000
_cell.angle_alpha   90.00
_cell.angle_beta   90.00
_cell.angle_gamma   90.00
#
_symmetry.space_group_name_H-M   'P 1'
#
loop_
_entity.id
_entity.type
_entity.pdbx_description
1 polymer ?
#
loop_
_entity_poly.entity_id
_entity_poly.type
_entity_poly.pdbx_seq_one_letter_code
_entity_poly.pdbx_strand_id
1 'polypeptide(L)'
;MGNELPKYLVVSGFLGAGKTTSMIAMARVINKKYGQAAIIANDLGAKNLVDADYTRTTDVAISEITGDCICYVTEDLVHRIDGLVADGANIVMSDIPGCGLGALDHVYIKLKNNYPDRYDLLPFLVIVDPERLRMILPERANINLTEEMRFLLDAQLAEADLIVLNKTDLISGEERDADLAFIQEAYPEIPVMSMSAKTGEGVEDVVDYLVTHRANAEHRELGDDAEEFDAAEKQMCWYNRRFFASVRDESNIDFNQVVDDFIEAIRDGLIEAKRNVPHLKLFAAGEGEDFVKASLLGVDYDIQYDHRLERNYTAMAIVVNARALCESETLGEVIEDAMDFIKAEHNLKCNVLFTECFGLFDEGRSNGGRASRY
;
A
#
# COMPACT_ATOMS: atom_id res chain seq x y z
N MET A 1 -2.71 1.84 39.24
CA MET A 1 -3.36 2.10 37.93
C MET A 1 -3.13 0.84 37.13
N GLY A 2 -4.17 0.12 36.72
CA GLY A 2 -4.00 -1.05 35.85
C GLY A 2 -3.35 -0.56 34.56
N ASN A 3 -2.28 -1.22 34.12
CA ASN A 3 -1.59 -0.84 32.90
C ASN A 3 -2.56 -1.08 31.74
N GLU A 4 -3.06 -0.01 31.12
CA GLU A 4 -3.86 -0.12 29.90
C GLU A 4 -2.95 -0.66 28.80
N LEU A 5 -3.41 -1.68 28.07
CA LEU A 5 -2.62 -2.29 27.01
C LEU A 5 -2.37 -1.25 25.89
N PRO A 6 -1.17 -1.25 25.28
CA PRO A 6 -0.91 -0.45 24.10
C PRO A 6 -1.87 -0.86 22.97
N LYS A 7 -2.41 0.14 22.28
CA LYS A 7 -3.36 -0.06 21.18
C LYS A 7 -2.62 -0.24 19.87
N TYR A 8 -3.09 -1.16 19.03
CA TYR A 8 -2.53 -1.39 17.70
C TYR A 8 -3.62 -1.34 16.64
N LEU A 9 -3.32 -0.67 15.52
CA LEU A 9 -4.22 -0.50 14.39
C LEU A 9 -3.49 -0.83 13.08
N VAL A 10 -4.12 -1.65 12.25
CA VAL A 10 -3.77 -1.75 10.83
C VAL A 10 -4.68 -0.83 10.03
N VAL A 11 -4.06 -0.04 9.15
CA VAL A 11 -4.70 0.77 8.12
C VAL A 11 -4.46 0.11 6.76
N SER A 12 -5.44 -0.66 6.31
CA SER A 12 -5.51 -1.29 4.99
C SER A 12 -6.27 -0.37 4.01
N GLY A 13 -6.39 -0.81 2.77
CA GLY A 13 -6.97 -0.04 1.67
C GLY A 13 -6.18 -0.21 0.37
N PHE A 14 -6.82 0.06 -0.76
CA PHE A 14 -6.17 -0.09 -2.07
C PHE A 14 -5.01 0.92 -2.21
N LEU A 15 -4.15 0.75 -3.21
CA LEU A 15 -3.09 1.75 -3.43
C LEU A 15 -3.67 3.06 -3.94
N GLY A 16 -3.09 4.14 -3.43
CA GLY A 16 -3.57 5.49 -3.70
C GLY A 16 -4.73 5.90 -2.82
N ALA A 17 -5.35 4.99 -2.04
CA ALA A 17 -6.47 5.32 -1.16
C ALA A 17 -6.13 6.36 -0.06
N GLY A 18 -4.83 6.60 0.16
CA GLY A 18 -4.34 7.61 1.09
C GLY A 18 -3.98 7.08 2.48
N LYS A 19 -3.70 5.78 2.63
CA LYS A 19 -3.36 5.11 3.91
C LYS A 19 -2.37 5.91 4.78
N THR A 20 -1.21 6.26 4.24
CA THR A 20 -0.16 7.00 4.97
C THR A 20 -0.64 8.39 5.39
N THR A 21 -1.29 9.12 4.48
CA THR A 21 -1.89 10.44 4.77
C THR A 21 -2.95 10.35 5.86
N SER A 22 -3.79 9.31 5.82
CA SER A 22 -4.79 9.01 6.84
C SER A 22 -4.15 8.75 8.19
N MET A 23 -3.11 7.91 8.27
CA MET A 23 -2.39 7.66 9.52
C MET A 23 -1.80 8.93 10.12
N ILE A 24 -1.22 9.82 9.30
CA ILE A 24 -0.69 11.11 9.76
C ILE A 24 -1.81 12.02 10.29
N ALA A 25 -2.93 12.12 9.57
CA ALA A 25 -4.08 12.91 9.99
C ALA A 25 -4.67 12.38 11.31
N MET A 26 -4.85 11.07 11.43
CA MET A 26 -5.33 10.41 12.65
C MET A 26 -4.34 10.59 13.81
N ALA A 27 -3.04 10.47 13.56
CA ALA A 27 -2.00 10.67 14.58
C ALA A 27 -2.07 12.05 15.23
N ARG A 28 -2.44 13.10 14.49
CA ARG A 28 -2.64 14.45 15.05
C ARG A 28 -3.81 14.50 16.03
N VAL A 29 -4.93 13.87 15.67
CA VAL A 29 -6.10 13.80 16.54
C VAL A 29 -5.78 12.98 17.79
N ILE A 30 -5.11 11.83 17.62
CA ILE A 30 -4.66 10.97 18.72
C ILE A 30 -3.74 11.76 19.66
N ASN A 31 -2.70 12.42 19.13
CA ASN A 31 -1.78 13.27 19.90
C ASN A 31 -2.49 14.36 20.71
N LYS A 32 -3.59 14.90 20.17
CA LYS A 32 -4.36 15.95 20.82
C LYS A 32 -5.31 15.43 21.90
N LYS A 33 -5.89 14.23 21.74
CA LYS A 33 -6.99 13.72 22.58
C LYS A 33 -6.67 12.46 23.39
N TYR A 34 -5.90 11.54 22.82
CA TYR A 34 -5.83 10.14 23.26
C TYR A 34 -4.44 9.68 23.69
N GLY A 35 -3.41 10.52 23.57
CA GLY A 35 -2.04 10.19 23.96
C GLY A 35 -1.11 10.22 22.76
N GLN A 36 0.03 9.55 22.83
CA GLN A 36 1.05 9.58 21.79
C GLN A 36 0.84 8.48 20.73
N ALA A 37 0.66 8.90 19.49
CA ALA A 37 0.63 8.04 18.31
C ALA A 37 2.04 7.76 17.76
N ALA A 38 2.23 6.56 17.24
CA ALA A 38 3.36 6.21 16.38
C ALA A 38 2.90 5.51 15.11
N ILE A 39 3.67 5.70 14.04
CA ILE A 39 3.38 5.13 12.71
C ILE A 39 4.51 4.19 12.29
N ILE A 40 4.14 3.00 11.85
CA ILE A 40 5.00 2.06 11.13
C ILE A 40 4.58 2.10 9.66
N ALA A 41 5.37 2.76 8.82
CA ALA A 41 5.05 2.93 7.40
C ALA A 41 5.86 1.97 6.51
N ASN A 42 5.18 1.26 5.62
CA ASN A 42 5.75 0.38 4.61
C ASN A 42 6.10 1.14 3.32
N ASP A 43 5.47 2.28 3.05
CA ASP A 43 5.70 2.98 1.78
C ASP A 43 7.05 3.73 1.76
N LEU A 44 7.94 3.36 0.83
CA LEU A 44 9.18 4.06 0.55
C LEU A 44 8.83 5.45 -0.01
N GLY A 45 9.06 6.46 0.82
CA GLY A 45 8.59 7.83 0.60
C GLY A 45 7.74 8.36 1.74
N ALA A 46 7.42 7.58 2.78
CA ALA A 46 6.75 8.11 3.98
C ALA A 46 7.55 9.26 4.59
N LYS A 47 8.87 9.14 4.81
CA LYS A 47 9.68 10.30 5.22
C LYS A 47 9.63 11.45 4.24
N ASN A 48 9.67 11.21 2.93
CA ASN A 48 9.69 12.28 1.92
C ASN A 48 8.32 12.97 1.74
N LEU A 49 7.21 12.24 1.89
CA LEU A 49 5.84 12.78 1.94
C LEU A 49 5.61 13.55 3.23
N VAL A 50 6.15 13.04 4.35
CA VAL A 50 6.16 13.81 5.58
C VAL A 50 7.11 14.99 5.38
N ASP A 51 8.25 14.89 4.69
CA ASP A 51 9.23 15.97 4.53
C ASP A 51 8.77 17.10 3.62
N ALA A 52 8.16 16.76 2.48
CA ALA A 52 7.68 17.71 1.47
C ALA A 52 6.36 18.39 1.88
N ASP A 53 5.44 17.70 2.56
CA ASP A 53 4.14 18.27 2.93
C ASP A 53 3.99 18.57 4.44
N TYR A 54 4.79 17.98 5.36
CA TYR A 54 4.36 17.90 6.77
C TYR A 54 5.40 17.85 7.94
N THR A 55 6.73 17.76 7.77
CA THR A 55 7.67 17.46 8.88
C THR A 55 8.05 18.66 9.72
N ARG A 56 7.65 19.89 9.38
CA ARG A 56 7.90 21.02 10.31
C ARG A 56 6.85 21.20 11.39
N THR A 57 5.77 20.41 11.43
CA THR A 57 4.65 20.68 12.36
C THR A 57 4.05 19.50 13.10
N THR A 58 4.49 18.26 12.87
CA THR A 58 3.90 17.09 13.55
C THR A 58 4.85 16.43 14.54
N ASP A 59 4.51 16.50 15.83
CA ASP A 59 5.14 15.73 16.93
C ASP A 59 4.84 14.21 16.86
N VAL A 60 4.82 13.62 15.66
CA VAL A 60 4.45 12.20 15.44
C VAL A 60 5.72 11.38 15.20
N ALA A 61 5.93 10.34 16.01
CA ALA A 61 7.03 9.40 15.82
C ALA A 61 6.72 8.47 14.64
N ILE A 62 7.56 8.49 13.60
CA ILE A 62 7.42 7.64 12.40
C ILE A 62 8.63 6.70 12.32
N SER A 63 8.37 5.40 12.34
CA SER A 63 9.35 4.34 12.09
C SER A 63 9.15 3.79 10.68
N GLU A 64 10.17 3.94 9.83
CA GLU A 64 10.15 3.34 8.49
C GLU A 64 10.52 1.86 8.56
N ILE A 65 9.81 1.06 7.76
CA ILE A 65 10.21 -0.30 7.45
C ILE A 65 11.22 -0.26 6.30
N THR A 66 12.46 -0.66 6.58
CA THR A 66 13.48 -0.91 5.55
C THR A 66 13.68 -2.42 5.42
N GLY A 67 13.34 -3.01 4.26
CA GLY A 67 13.44 -4.45 4.00
C GLY A 67 12.08 -5.13 3.81
N ASP A 68 12.06 -6.46 3.88
CA ASP A 68 10.90 -7.35 3.67
C ASP A 68 9.66 -6.86 4.43
N CYS A 69 8.46 -7.24 3.98
CA CYS A 69 7.18 -6.76 4.51
C CYS A 69 6.99 -7.14 6.00
N ILE A 70 7.52 -6.33 6.93
CA ILE A 70 7.65 -6.64 8.36
C ILE A 70 6.32 -7.02 9.01
N CYS A 71 5.20 -6.51 8.51
CA CYS A 71 3.87 -6.86 9.02
C CYS A 71 3.58 -8.37 8.90
N TYR A 72 4.14 -9.07 7.91
CA TYR A 72 4.00 -10.53 7.75
C TYR A 72 5.02 -11.34 8.56
N VAL A 73 6.06 -10.69 9.09
CA VAL A 73 7.01 -11.25 10.04
C VAL A 73 6.60 -10.82 11.44
N THR A 74 5.70 -11.58 12.06
CA THR A 74 5.05 -11.22 13.32
C THR A 74 6.04 -10.83 14.43
N GLU A 75 7.21 -11.48 14.51
CA GLU A 75 8.25 -11.17 15.50
C GLU A 75 8.86 -9.78 15.30
N ASP A 76 9.17 -9.39 14.07
CA ASP A 76 9.73 -8.08 13.74
C ASP A 76 8.69 -6.97 13.95
N LEU A 77 7.43 -7.24 13.61
CA LEU A 77 6.33 -6.33 13.89
C LEU A 77 6.19 -6.08 15.39
N VAL A 78 6.16 -7.16 16.19
CA VAL A 78 6.08 -7.08 17.66
C VAL A 78 7.25 -6.29 18.22
N HIS A 79 8.48 -6.56 17.78
CA HIS A 79 9.66 -5.85 18.24
C HIS A 79 9.56 -4.33 17.99
N ARG A 80 9.03 -3.92 16.83
CA ARG A 80 8.83 -2.51 16.49
C ARG A 80 7.72 -1.86 17.30
N ILE A 81 6.58 -2.53 17.46
CA ILE A 81 5.48 -2.02 18.29
C ILE A 81 6.01 -1.81 19.72
N ASP A 82 6.67 -2.82 20.30
CA ASP A 82 7.22 -2.74 21.65
C ASP A 82 8.26 -1.62 21.81
N GLY A 83 9.12 -1.41 20.80
CA GLY A 83 10.08 -0.31 20.80
C GLY A 83 9.40 1.07 20.83
N LEU A 84 8.39 1.28 19.98
CA LEU A 84 7.64 2.54 19.94
C LEU A 84 6.83 2.77 21.24
N VAL A 85 6.30 1.70 21.83
CA VAL A 85 5.63 1.75 23.13
C VAL A 85 6.61 2.11 24.24
N ALA A 86 7.83 1.55 24.22
CA ALA A 86 8.88 1.91 25.16
C ALA A 86 9.31 3.38 25.03
N ASP A 87 9.23 3.95 23.81
CA ASP A 87 9.47 5.36 23.51
C ASP A 87 8.27 6.27 23.85
N GLY A 88 7.18 5.73 24.40
CA GLY A 88 6.05 6.47 24.96
C GLY A 88 4.75 6.40 24.16
N ALA A 89 4.73 5.74 22.99
CA ALA A 89 3.50 5.60 22.21
C ALA A 89 2.48 4.71 22.92
N ASN A 90 1.21 5.14 22.98
CA ASN A 90 0.11 4.31 23.48
C ASN A 90 -0.80 3.81 22.35
N ILE A 91 -0.69 4.37 21.14
CA ILE A 91 -1.36 3.88 19.93
C ILE A 91 -0.33 3.76 18.81
N VAL A 92 -0.15 2.56 18.28
CA VAL A 92 0.74 2.29 17.14
C VAL A 92 -0.12 1.92 15.93
N MET A 93 0.07 2.63 14.82
CA MET A 93 -0.60 2.36 13.56
C MET A 93 0.41 1.81 12.57
N SER A 94 0.03 0.81 11.78
CA SER A 94 0.79 0.42 10.59
C SER A 94 -0.09 0.47 9.36
N ASP A 95 0.49 0.81 8.21
CA ASP A 95 -0.10 0.36 6.95
C ASP A 95 0.29 -1.10 6.67
N ILE A 96 -0.27 -1.67 5.60
CA ILE A 96 0.16 -2.96 5.05
C ILE A 96 0.42 -2.76 3.54
N PRO A 97 1.44 -3.43 2.96
CA PRO A 97 1.75 -3.31 1.53
C PRO A 97 0.59 -3.74 0.61
N GLY A 98 0.35 -3.01 -0.48
CA GLY A 98 -0.55 -3.42 -1.57
C GLY A 98 -2.05 -3.36 -1.26
N CYS A 99 -2.84 -4.25 -1.89
CA CYS A 99 -4.28 -4.47 -1.63
C CYS A 99 -4.55 -5.22 -0.32
N GLY A 100 -3.52 -5.43 0.52
CA GLY A 100 -3.69 -5.81 1.93
C GLY A 100 -4.51 -7.07 2.21
N LEU A 101 -4.68 -7.97 1.23
CA LEU A 101 -5.44 -9.21 1.41
C LEU A 101 -4.74 -10.15 2.38
N GLY A 102 -5.53 -10.83 3.21
CA GLY A 102 -5.06 -11.74 4.24
C GLY A 102 -4.37 -11.04 5.41
N ALA A 103 -4.40 -9.72 5.48
CA ALA A 103 -3.81 -8.96 6.58
C ALA A 103 -4.52 -9.22 7.91
N LEU A 104 -5.85 -9.37 7.87
CA LEU A 104 -6.64 -9.75 9.03
C LEU A 104 -6.12 -11.08 9.62
N ASP A 105 -5.92 -12.08 8.76
CA ASP A 105 -5.45 -13.41 9.18
C ASP A 105 -3.96 -13.40 9.59
N HIS A 106 -3.11 -12.80 8.77
CA HIS A 106 -1.67 -12.88 8.93
C HIS A 106 -1.10 -11.90 9.96
N VAL A 107 -1.83 -10.84 10.30
CA VAL A 107 -1.43 -9.85 11.31
C VAL A 107 -2.32 -9.96 12.54
N TYR A 108 -3.61 -9.63 12.42
CA TYR A 108 -4.49 -9.50 13.59
C TYR A 108 -4.72 -10.84 14.29
N ILE A 109 -5.09 -11.90 13.55
CA ILE A 109 -5.33 -13.22 14.14
C ILE A 109 -4.03 -13.80 14.71
N LYS A 110 -2.89 -13.64 14.02
CA LYS A 110 -1.59 -14.07 14.57
C LYS A 110 -1.21 -13.31 15.84
N LEU A 111 -1.41 -12.00 15.91
CA LEU A 111 -1.16 -11.22 17.12
C LEU A 111 -2.05 -11.68 18.27
N LYS A 112 -3.36 -11.86 18.02
CA LYS A 112 -4.34 -12.37 19.00
C LYS A 112 -3.95 -13.75 19.54
N ASN A 113 -3.51 -14.65 18.67
CA ASN A 113 -3.18 -16.03 19.04
C ASN A 113 -1.81 -16.19 19.69
N ASN A 114 -0.78 -15.53 19.16
CA ASN A 114 0.61 -15.73 19.58
C ASN A 114 1.04 -14.77 20.70
N TYR A 115 0.37 -13.61 20.82
CA TYR A 115 0.66 -12.58 21.80
C TYR A 115 -0.62 -12.14 22.55
N PRO A 116 -1.34 -13.08 23.20
CA PRO A 116 -2.58 -12.77 23.89
C PRO A 116 -2.35 -11.75 25.00
N ASP A 117 -3.31 -10.84 25.17
CA ASP A 117 -3.29 -9.77 26.19
C ASP A 117 -2.05 -8.85 26.13
N ARG A 118 -1.32 -8.84 25.01
CA ARG A 118 -0.19 -7.92 24.81
C ARG A 118 -0.61 -6.58 24.23
N TYR A 119 -1.58 -6.61 23.31
CA TYR A 119 -2.06 -5.45 22.58
C TYR A 119 -3.57 -5.39 22.61
N ASP A 120 -4.06 -4.16 22.57
CA ASP A 120 -5.46 -3.86 22.36
C ASP A 120 -5.71 -3.57 20.88
N LEU A 121 -6.24 -4.56 20.15
CA LEU A 121 -6.43 -4.45 18.69
C LEU A 121 -7.63 -3.56 18.38
N LEU A 122 -7.37 -2.42 17.75
CA LEU A 122 -8.39 -1.50 17.24
C LEU A 122 -8.99 -2.06 15.94
N PRO A 123 -10.23 -1.67 15.57
CA PRO A 123 -10.92 -2.18 14.38
C PRO A 123 -10.02 -2.20 13.15
N PHE A 124 -9.99 -3.32 12.43
CA PHE A 124 -9.25 -3.44 11.17
C PHE A 124 -9.82 -2.45 10.14
N LEU A 125 -9.06 -1.38 9.86
CA LEU A 125 -9.53 -0.23 9.09
C LEU A 125 -9.19 -0.41 7.61
N VAL A 126 -10.18 -0.27 6.73
CA VAL A 126 -9.98 -0.25 5.28
C VAL A 126 -10.32 1.13 4.74
N ILE A 127 -9.33 1.80 4.16
CA ILE A 127 -9.49 3.07 3.46
C ILE A 127 -9.86 2.80 2.01
N VAL A 128 -10.96 3.38 1.55
CA VAL A 128 -11.36 3.41 0.15
C VAL A 128 -11.35 4.84 -0.36
N ASP A 129 -11.02 5.05 -1.63
CA ASP A 129 -11.20 6.34 -2.29
C ASP A 129 -12.31 6.28 -3.36
N PRO A 130 -12.93 7.42 -3.70
CA PRO A 130 -14.08 7.45 -4.60
C PRO A 130 -13.73 6.98 -6.02
N GLU A 131 -12.51 7.23 -6.48
CA GLU A 131 -12.06 6.80 -7.81
C GLU A 131 -11.94 5.27 -7.88
N ARG A 132 -11.41 4.65 -6.83
CA ARG A 132 -11.37 3.19 -6.69
C ARG A 132 -12.73 2.58 -6.48
N LEU A 133 -13.63 3.24 -5.76
CA LEU A 133 -14.98 2.72 -5.57
C LEU A 133 -15.74 2.63 -6.90
N ARG A 134 -15.46 3.52 -7.86
CA ARG A 134 -16.00 3.43 -9.24
C ARG A 134 -15.66 2.11 -9.93
N MET A 135 -14.60 1.42 -9.50
CA MET A 135 -14.20 0.11 -10.03
C MET A 135 -15.18 -1.01 -9.67
N ILE A 136 -16.07 -0.81 -8.69
CA ILE A 136 -17.06 -1.80 -8.28
C ILE A 136 -18.51 -1.30 -8.36
N LEU A 137 -18.71 -0.02 -8.72
CA LEU A 137 -20.03 0.57 -8.93
C LEU A 137 -20.67 0.07 -10.24
N PRO A 138 -21.86 -0.57 -10.19
CA PRO A 138 -22.53 -1.13 -11.37
C PRO A 138 -22.84 -0.11 -12.48
N GLU A 139 -23.10 1.15 -12.12
CA GLU A 139 -23.54 2.19 -13.07
C GLU A 139 -22.39 2.88 -13.83
N ARG A 140 -21.13 2.61 -13.47
CA ARG A 140 -19.92 3.15 -14.14
C ARG A 140 -19.16 2.09 -14.96
N ALA A 141 -19.86 1.04 -15.40
CA ALA A 141 -19.38 -0.10 -16.21
C ALA A 141 -18.85 0.22 -17.63
N ASN A 142 -18.49 1.48 -17.94
CA ASN A 142 -17.74 1.82 -19.16
C ASN A 142 -16.23 1.61 -19.01
N ILE A 143 -15.78 1.19 -17.83
CA ILE A 143 -14.40 0.74 -17.62
C ILE A 143 -14.45 -0.78 -17.72
N ASN A 144 -13.71 -1.36 -18.67
CA ASN A 144 -13.48 -2.80 -18.75
C ASN A 144 -12.68 -3.22 -17.52
N LEU A 145 -13.38 -3.47 -16.42
CA LEU A 145 -12.80 -3.98 -15.19
C LEU A 145 -12.70 -5.49 -15.32
N THR A 146 -11.49 -6.02 -15.15
CA THR A 146 -11.29 -7.47 -15.11
C THR A 146 -11.91 -8.00 -13.81
N GLU A 147 -12.53 -9.18 -13.86
CA GLU A 147 -13.27 -9.81 -12.75
C GLU A 147 -12.43 -9.88 -11.47
N GLU A 148 -11.11 -10.03 -11.65
CA GLU A 148 -10.13 -10.15 -10.59
C GLU A 148 -9.93 -8.84 -9.81
N MET A 149 -10.01 -7.67 -10.44
CA MET A 149 -9.88 -6.39 -9.72
C MET A 149 -11.07 -6.11 -8.82
N ARG A 150 -12.27 -6.47 -9.30
CA ARG A 150 -13.50 -6.38 -8.52
C ARG A 150 -13.40 -7.27 -7.30
N PHE A 151 -12.96 -8.50 -7.49
CA PHE A 151 -12.71 -9.45 -6.42
C PHE A 151 -11.68 -8.95 -5.39
N LEU A 152 -10.54 -8.39 -5.82
CA LEU A 152 -9.51 -7.91 -4.88
C LEU A 152 -10.04 -6.77 -3.99
N LEU A 153 -10.81 -5.84 -4.57
CA LEU A 153 -11.40 -4.76 -3.80
C LEU A 153 -12.51 -5.26 -2.88
N ASP A 154 -13.34 -6.19 -3.37
CA ASP A 154 -14.42 -6.80 -2.60
C ASP A 154 -13.88 -7.58 -1.40
N ALA A 155 -12.86 -8.41 -1.62
CA ALA A 155 -12.19 -9.17 -0.57
C ALA A 155 -11.54 -8.26 0.49
N GLN A 156 -10.91 -7.17 0.05
CA GLN A 156 -10.29 -6.22 0.98
C GLN A 156 -11.34 -5.51 1.84
N LEU A 157 -12.47 -5.12 1.26
CA LEU A 157 -13.58 -4.49 1.99
C LEU A 157 -14.27 -5.47 2.94
N ALA A 158 -14.42 -6.73 2.54
CA ALA A 158 -15.02 -7.79 3.35
C ALA A 158 -14.21 -8.09 4.62
N GLU A 159 -12.88 -7.88 4.63
CA GLU A 159 -12.04 -8.03 5.84
C GLU A 159 -12.25 -6.90 6.89
N ALA A 160 -12.87 -5.77 6.52
CA ALA A 160 -12.90 -4.57 7.34
C ALA A 160 -13.78 -4.68 8.60
N ASP A 161 -13.27 -4.28 9.76
CA ASP A 161 -14.13 -3.94 10.91
C ASP A 161 -14.70 -2.51 10.78
N LEU A 162 -14.08 -1.66 9.95
CA LEU A 162 -14.52 -0.31 9.61
C LEU A 162 -14.06 0.04 8.19
N ILE A 163 -15.00 0.49 7.34
CA ILE A 163 -14.68 1.06 6.03
C ILE A 163 -14.73 2.58 6.11
N VAL A 164 -13.72 3.26 5.57
CA VAL A 164 -13.69 4.73 5.50
C VAL A 164 -13.49 5.20 4.06
N LEU A 165 -14.50 5.90 3.53
CA LEU A 165 -14.42 6.65 2.28
C LEU A 165 -13.59 7.92 2.50
N ASN A 166 -12.34 7.91 2.05
CA ASN A 166 -11.41 9.03 2.12
C ASN A 166 -11.52 9.93 0.88
N LYS A 167 -10.73 11.02 0.83
CA LYS A 167 -10.68 11.98 -0.29
C LYS A 167 -12.04 12.58 -0.65
N THR A 168 -12.92 12.73 0.34
CA THR A 168 -14.24 13.35 0.14
C THR A 168 -14.17 14.80 -0.34
N ASP A 169 -13.01 15.46 -0.19
CA ASP A 169 -12.74 16.78 -0.76
C ASP A 169 -12.72 16.81 -2.30
N LEU A 170 -12.65 15.65 -2.96
CA LEU A 170 -12.63 15.54 -4.42
C LEU A 170 -14.03 15.30 -5.04
N ILE A 171 -15.05 15.08 -4.21
CA ILE A 171 -16.40 14.72 -4.66
C ILE A 171 -17.46 15.63 -4.04
N SER A 172 -18.63 15.67 -4.66
CA SER A 172 -19.78 16.41 -4.11
C SER A 172 -20.40 15.68 -2.92
N GLY A 173 -21.17 16.40 -2.08
CA GLY A 173 -21.93 15.77 -1.00
C GLY A 173 -22.92 14.71 -1.49
N GLU A 174 -23.56 14.94 -2.64
CA GLU A 174 -24.47 13.96 -3.27
C GLU A 174 -23.73 12.69 -3.73
N GLU A 175 -22.55 12.83 -4.34
CA GLU A 175 -21.72 11.70 -4.75
C GLU A 175 -21.20 10.92 -3.54
N ARG A 176 -20.76 11.63 -2.48
CA ARG A 176 -20.34 11.00 -1.22
C ARG A 176 -21.46 10.18 -0.59
N ASP A 177 -22.66 10.74 -0.51
CA ASP A 177 -23.79 10.06 0.14
C ASP A 177 -24.24 8.84 -0.68
N ALA A 178 -24.15 8.90 -2.00
CA ALA A 178 -24.39 7.75 -2.88
C ALA A 178 -23.33 6.65 -2.72
N ASP A 179 -22.05 7.03 -2.69
CA ASP A 179 -20.93 6.10 -2.48
C ASP A 179 -21.03 5.41 -1.12
N LEU A 180 -21.37 6.15 -0.05
CA LEU A 180 -21.59 5.61 1.29
C LEU A 180 -22.77 4.63 1.32
N ALA A 181 -23.89 4.96 0.67
CA ALA A 181 -25.05 4.08 0.59
C ALA A 181 -24.72 2.77 -0.15
N PHE A 182 -23.95 2.86 -1.24
CA PHE A 182 -23.51 1.69 -1.99
C PHE A 182 -22.62 0.76 -1.15
N ILE A 183 -21.59 1.31 -0.47
CA ILE A 183 -20.72 0.50 0.40
C ILE A 183 -21.56 -0.15 1.52
N GLN A 184 -22.49 0.59 2.12
CA GLN A 184 -23.32 0.07 3.20
C GLN A 184 -24.29 -1.01 2.73
N GLU A 185 -24.80 -0.92 1.50
CA GLU A 185 -25.64 -1.96 0.89
C GLU A 185 -24.84 -3.23 0.58
N ALA A 186 -23.61 -3.07 0.08
CA ALA A 186 -22.70 -4.20 -0.21
C ALA A 186 -22.21 -4.89 1.07
N TYR A 187 -21.93 -4.14 2.13
CA TYR A 187 -21.39 -4.64 3.40
C TYR A 187 -22.27 -4.22 4.60
N PRO A 188 -23.46 -4.81 4.76
CA PRO A 188 -24.46 -4.36 5.73
C PRO A 188 -24.03 -4.50 7.20
N GLU A 189 -23.08 -5.39 7.48
CA GLU A 189 -22.57 -5.64 8.84
C GLU A 189 -21.34 -4.79 9.19
N ILE A 190 -20.76 -4.11 8.20
CA ILE A 190 -19.55 -3.31 8.38
C ILE A 190 -19.94 -1.83 8.48
N PRO A 191 -19.57 -1.13 9.56
CA PRO A 191 -19.76 0.31 9.67
C PRO A 191 -18.99 1.06 8.59
N VAL A 192 -19.63 2.07 8.01
CA VAL A 192 -19.03 2.92 6.97
C VAL A 192 -19.00 4.37 7.45
N MET A 193 -17.83 5.01 7.34
CA MET A 193 -17.63 6.43 7.64
C MET A 193 -16.98 7.12 6.44
N SER A 194 -16.90 8.45 6.47
CA SER A 194 -16.17 9.22 5.46
C SER A 194 -15.29 10.28 6.09
N MET A 195 -14.21 10.63 5.40
CA MET A 195 -13.30 11.68 5.84
C MET A 195 -12.55 12.31 4.64
N SER A 196 -11.85 13.39 4.90
CA SER A 196 -10.74 13.84 4.06
C SER A 196 -9.51 13.98 4.93
N ALA A 197 -8.55 13.06 4.76
CA ALA A 197 -7.25 13.15 5.42
C ALA A 197 -6.47 14.43 5.04
N LYS A 198 -6.81 15.04 3.89
CA LYS A 198 -6.19 16.28 3.39
C LYS A 198 -6.71 17.50 4.14
N THR A 199 -8.03 17.62 4.32
CA THR A 199 -8.65 18.79 4.98
C THR A 199 -8.80 18.61 6.48
N GLY A 200 -8.80 17.36 6.97
CA GLY A 200 -9.07 17.00 8.36
C GLY A 200 -10.54 16.76 8.68
N GLU A 201 -11.46 16.97 7.72
CA GLU A 201 -12.89 16.72 7.89
C GLU A 201 -13.16 15.23 8.16
N GLY A 202 -13.99 14.92 9.17
CA GLY A 202 -14.37 13.55 9.56
C GLY A 202 -13.28 12.72 10.24
N VAL A 203 -12.01 13.17 10.24
CA VAL A 203 -10.89 12.41 10.84
C VAL A 203 -11.07 12.22 12.34
N GLU A 204 -11.60 13.24 13.04
CA GLU A 204 -11.85 13.15 14.48
C GLU A 204 -12.90 12.09 14.81
N ASP A 205 -14.01 12.03 14.07
CA ASP A 205 -15.06 11.04 14.27
C ASP A 205 -14.55 9.61 14.02
N VAL A 206 -13.72 9.42 12.98
CA VAL A 206 -13.08 8.13 12.69
C VAL A 206 -12.15 7.70 13.83
N VAL A 207 -11.32 8.61 14.35
CA VAL A 207 -10.42 8.29 15.48
C VAL A 207 -11.22 7.97 16.74
N ASP A 208 -12.23 8.77 17.06
CA ASP A 208 -13.10 8.57 18.21
C ASP A 208 -13.77 7.18 18.12
N TYR A 209 -14.25 6.76 16.94
CA TYR A 209 -14.77 5.40 16.73
C TYR A 209 -13.70 4.34 16.97
N LEU A 210 -12.52 4.46 16.35
CA LEU A 210 -11.46 3.46 16.44
C LEU A 210 -11.03 3.20 17.88
N VAL A 211 -10.86 4.25 18.70
CA VAL A 211 -10.37 4.11 20.07
C VAL A 211 -11.42 3.56 21.05
N THR A 212 -12.71 3.70 20.75
CA THR A 212 -13.80 3.16 21.59
C THR A 212 -14.27 1.77 21.18
N HIS A 213 -13.80 1.24 20.05
CA HIS A 213 -14.15 -0.09 19.57
C HIS A 213 -12.95 -1.04 19.61
N ARG A 214 -13.22 -2.31 19.30
CA ARG A 214 -12.23 -3.39 19.24
C ARG A 214 -12.38 -4.13 17.94
N ALA A 215 -11.27 -4.66 17.45
CA ALA A 215 -11.31 -5.59 16.33
C ALA A 215 -12.04 -6.87 16.71
N ASN A 216 -12.80 -7.43 15.77
CA ASN A 216 -13.34 -8.78 15.92
C ASN A 216 -12.18 -9.80 15.87
N ALA A 217 -11.23 -9.58 14.95
CA ALA A 217 -10.07 -10.45 14.73
C ALA A 217 -10.49 -11.92 14.61
N GLU A 218 -11.47 -12.15 13.74
CA GLU A 218 -12.02 -13.44 13.35
C GLU A 218 -11.84 -13.60 11.86
N HIS A 219 -11.59 -14.84 11.42
CA HIS A 219 -11.47 -15.15 10.01
C HIS A 219 -12.82 -14.86 9.32
N ARG A 220 -12.78 -14.25 8.14
CA ARG A 220 -13.96 -13.95 7.34
C ARG A 220 -13.87 -14.74 6.05
N GLU A 221 -14.87 -15.57 5.79
CA GLU A 221 -14.97 -16.29 4.52
C GLU A 221 -15.24 -15.27 3.41
N LEU A 222 -14.33 -15.22 2.45
CA LEU A 222 -14.40 -14.33 1.30
C LEU A 222 -15.29 -14.97 0.22
N GLY A 223 -16.60 -15.07 0.49
CA GLY A 223 -17.62 -15.54 -0.45
C GLY A 223 -17.56 -17.03 -0.83
N ASP A 224 -18.62 -17.52 -1.48
CA ASP A 224 -18.84 -18.94 -1.82
C ASP A 224 -17.92 -19.49 -2.94
N ASP A 225 -17.13 -18.64 -3.61
CA ASP A 225 -16.21 -19.05 -4.69
C ASP A 225 -14.77 -19.20 -4.18
N ALA A 226 -14.60 -19.94 -3.09
CA ALA A 226 -13.28 -20.26 -2.53
C ALA A 226 -12.32 -20.90 -3.57
N GLU A 227 -12.85 -21.58 -4.59
CA GLU A 227 -12.05 -22.11 -5.70
C GLU A 227 -11.51 -21.01 -6.64
N GLU A 228 -12.28 -19.94 -6.89
CA GLU A 228 -11.81 -18.78 -7.67
C GLU A 228 -10.88 -17.89 -6.85
N PHE A 229 -11.15 -17.75 -5.54
CA PHE A 229 -10.23 -17.10 -4.60
C PHE A 229 -8.88 -17.82 -4.55
N ASP A 230 -8.89 -19.14 -4.32
CA ASP A 230 -7.68 -19.97 -4.30
C ASP A 230 -6.97 -19.94 -5.66
N ALA A 231 -7.71 -19.90 -6.77
CA ALA A 231 -7.12 -19.81 -8.10
C ALA A 231 -6.49 -18.44 -8.38
N ALA A 232 -7.12 -17.35 -7.94
CA ALA A 232 -6.58 -16.00 -8.04
C ALA A 232 -5.36 -15.82 -7.13
N GLU A 233 -5.42 -16.30 -5.89
CA GLU A 233 -4.31 -16.25 -4.93
C GLU A 233 -3.09 -17.06 -5.43
N LYS A 234 -3.32 -18.23 -6.06
CA LYS A 234 -2.26 -19.01 -6.72
C LYS A 234 -1.61 -18.27 -7.88
N GLN A 235 -2.30 -17.31 -8.48
CA GLN A 235 -1.81 -16.49 -9.59
C GLN A 235 -1.31 -15.11 -9.13
N MET A 236 -1.31 -14.82 -7.83
CA MET A 236 -0.76 -13.55 -7.34
C MET A 236 0.73 -13.64 -7.10
N CYS A 237 1.46 -12.64 -7.60
CA CYS A 237 2.88 -12.46 -7.35
C CYS A 237 3.17 -11.12 -6.68
N TRP A 238 4.04 -11.18 -5.69
CA TRP A 238 4.65 -10.04 -5.02
C TRP A 238 6.02 -9.80 -5.62
N TYR A 239 6.20 -8.59 -6.16
CA TYR A 239 7.49 -8.14 -6.69
C TYR A 239 7.97 -6.89 -5.96
N ASN A 240 9.20 -6.91 -5.47
CA ASN A 240 9.89 -5.76 -4.92
C ASN A 240 11.28 -5.68 -5.55
N ARG A 241 11.68 -4.53 -6.08
CA ARG A 241 13.03 -4.32 -6.60
C ARG A 241 13.55 -2.95 -6.25
N ARG A 242 14.85 -2.89 -5.94
CA ARG A 242 15.59 -1.63 -5.84
C ARG A 242 16.82 -1.69 -6.72
N PHE A 243 17.03 -0.67 -7.52
CA PHE A 243 18.21 -0.55 -8.36
C PHE A 243 18.66 0.91 -8.47
N PHE A 244 19.93 1.10 -8.82
CA PHE A 244 20.49 2.40 -9.12
C PHE A 244 20.73 2.51 -10.62
N ALA A 245 20.02 3.43 -11.27
CA ALA A 245 20.18 3.74 -12.69
C ALA A 245 21.10 4.95 -12.86
N SER A 246 22.12 4.84 -13.69
CA SER A 246 23.07 5.91 -14.00
C SER A 246 23.26 6.05 -15.49
N VAL A 247 23.25 7.28 -16.01
CA VAL A 247 23.46 7.54 -17.44
C VAL A 247 24.94 7.34 -17.77
N ARG A 248 25.23 6.54 -18.79
CA ARG A 248 26.62 6.10 -19.08
C ARG A 248 27.55 7.22 -19.51
N ASP A 249 27.01 8.28 -20.11
CA ASP A 249 27.76 9.45 -20.57
C ASP A 249 27.67 10.64 -19.61
N GLU A 250 27.10 10.44 -18.41
CA GLU A 250 26.94 11.45 -17.36
C GLU A 250 26.09 12.67 -17.79
N SER A 251 25.27 12.55 -18.85
CA SER A 251 24.30 13.57 -19.23
C SER A 251 23.12 13.62 -18.27
N ASN A 252 22.50 14.81 -18.15
CA ASN A 252 21.28 15.00 -17.39
C ASN A 252 20.07 14.68 -18.27
N ILE A 253 19.31 13.65 -17.91
CA ILE A 253 18.10 13.24 -18.63
C ILE A 253 16.84 13.41 -17.79
N ASP A 254 15.68 13.40 -18.45
CA ASP A 254 14.39 13.39 -17.79
C ASP A 254 14.07 11.99 -17.29
N PHE A 255 14.23 11.76 -15.99
CA PHE A 255 13.88 10.49 -15.37
C PHE A 255 12.37 10.26 -15.27
N ASN A 256 11.52 11.27 -15.48
CA ASN A 256 10.09 11.00 -15.65
C ASN A 256 9.84 10.15 -16.89
N GLN A 257 10.54 10.41 -18.01
CA GLN A 257 10.43 9.60 -19.22
C GLN A 257 10.95 8.18 -19.01
N VAL A 258 12.05 8.01 -18.25
CA VAL A 258 12.55 6.68 -17.87
C VAL A 258 11.50 5.90 -17.08
N VAL A 259 10.76 6.56 -16.19
CA VAL A 259 9.68 5.96 -15.40
C VAL A 259 8.48 5.61 -16.25
N ASP A 260 8.03 6.53 -17.11
CA ASP A 260 6.95 6.29 -18.08
C ASP A 260 7.29 5.07 -18.94
N ASP A 261 8.46 5.06 -19.59
CA ASP A 261 8.91 3.97 -20.47
C ASP A 261 9.07 2.63 -19.75
N PHE A 262 9.52 2.65 -18.49
CA PHE A 262 9.64 1.42 -17.73
C PHE A 262 8.27 0.82 -17.37
N ILE A 263 7.33 1.67 -16.95
CA ILE A 263 5.96 1.24 -16.63
C ILE A 263 5.25 0.74 -17.88
N GLU A 264 5.40 1.43 -19.02
CA GLU A 264 4.82 1.01 -20.29
C GLU A 264 5.41 -0.32 -20.79
N ALA A 265 6.73 -0.52 -20.69
CA ALA A 265 7.33 -1.80 -21.05
C ALA A 265 6.84 -2.96 -20.17
N ILE A 266 6.64 -2.73 -18.87
CA ILE A 266 6.02 -3.72 -17.98
C ILE A 266 4.57 -3.98 -18.38
N ARG A 267 3.80 -2.92 -18.68
CA ARG A 267 2.41 -3.02 -19.14
C ARG A 267 2.31 -3.88 -20.40
N ASP A 268 3.13 -3.59 -21.41
CA ASP A 268 3.12 -4.30 -22.69
C ASP A 268 3.45 -5.78 -22.51
N GLY A 269 4.47 -6.11 -21.69
CA GLY A 269 4.82 -7.49 -21.37
C GLY A 269 3.70 -8.23 -20.64
N LEU A 270 2.98 -7.57 -19.74
CA LEU A 270 1.81 -8.16 -19.07
C LEU A 270 0.63 -8.36 -20.02
N ILE A 271 0.36 -7.41 -20.92
CA ILE A 271 -0.67 -7.55 -21.96
C ILE A 271 -0.35 -8.76 -22.86
N GLU A 272 0.90 -8.90 -23.29
CA GLU A 272 1.34 -10.04 -24.12
C GLU A 272 1.18 -11.37 -23.37
N ALA A 273 1.55 -11.40 -22.09
CA ALA A 273 1.37 -12.57 -21.23
C ALA A 273 -0.10 -12.86 -20.87
N LYS A 274 -1.05 -11.97 -21.24
CA LYS A 274 -2.46 -12.01 -20.80
C LYS A 274 -2.55 -12.06 -19.27
N ARG A 275 -1.80 -11.18 -18.64
CA ARG A 275 -1.71 -10.99 -17.20
C ARG A 275 -2.02 -9.55 -16.86
N ASN A 276 -2.21 -9.30 -15.58
CA ASN A 276 -2.58 -7.98 -15.11
C ASN A 276 -1.72 -7.57 -13.91
N VAL A 277 -1.62 -6.27 -13.69
CA VAL A 277 -0.96 -5.70 -12.52
C VAL A 277 -1.92 -4.78 -11.80
N PRO A 278 -2.77 -5.31 -10.90
CA PRO A 278 -3.67 -4.49 -10.08
C PRO A 278 -2.97 -3.32 -9.39
N HIS A 279 -1.66 -3.49 -9.17
CA HIS A 279 -0.86 -2.48 -8.53
C HIS A 279 0.61 -2.59 -8.96
N LEU A 280 1.12 -1.56 -9.62
CA LEU A 280 2.53 -1.32 -9.83
C LEU A 280 2.82 0.10 -9.35
N LYS A 281 3.80 0.25 -8.46
CA LYS A 281 4.28 1.53 -7.98
C LYS A 281 5.75 1.66 -8.29
N LEU A 282 6.13 2.81 -8.82
CA LEU A 282 7.52 3.22 -8.96
C LEU A 282 7.77 4.49 -8.15
N PHE A 283 8.86 4.48 -7.39
CA PHE A 283 9.36 5.65 -6.68
C PHE A 283 10.84 5.88 -6.99
N ALA A 284 11.20 7.13 -7.28
CA ALA A 284 12.60 7.53 -7.39
C ALA A 284 12.81 8.89 -6.73
N ALA A 285 13.83 9.00 -5.88
CA ALA A 285 14.17 10.23 -5.18
C ALA A 285 15.36 10.93 -5.85
N GLY A 286 15.20 12.22 -6.12
CA GLY A 286 16.24 13.12 -6.60
C GLY A 286 16.98 13.81 -5.45
N GLU A 287 17.48 15.02 -5.71
CA GLU A 287 18.16 15.84 -4.70
C GLU A 287 17.15 16.71 -3.92
N GLY A 288 17.28 16.74 -2.59
CA GLY A 288 16.39 17.52 -1.74
C GLY A 288 15.00 16.90 -1.64
N GLU A 289 13.97 17.69 -1.93
CA GLU A 289 12.56 17.28 -1.89
C GLU A 289 12.02 16.85 -3.25
N ASP A 290 12.86 16.76 -4.29
CA ASP A 290 12.44 16.37 -5.63
C ASP A 290 12.34 14.85 -5.76
N PHE A 291 11.20 14.34 -6.24
CA PHE A 291 10.97 12.91 -6.43
C PHE A 291 9.97 12.63 -7.56
N VAL A 292 9.90 11.39 -8.03
CA VAL A 292 8.81 10.89 -8.84
C VAL A 292 8.13 9.73 -8.12
N LYS A 293 6.80 9.76 -8.14
CA LYS A 293 5.95 8.69 -7.64
C LYS A 293 4.85 8.42 -8.65
N ALA A 294 4.98 7.29 -9.33
CA ALA A 294 4.08 6.86 -10.40
C ALA A 294 3.42 5.52 -10.02
N SER A 295 2.18 5.33 -10.45
CA SER A 295 1.42 4.10 -10.22
C SER A 295 0.67 3.66 -11.48
N LEU A 296 0.67 2.36 -11.74
CA LEU A 296 -0.17 1.70 -12.73
C LEU A 296 -1.10 0.70 -12.03
N LEU A 297 -2.36 0.71 -12.41
CA LEU A 297 -3.46 0.15 -11.60
C LEU A 297 -4.28 -0.81 -12.44
N GLY A 298 -3.56 -1.64 -13.19
CA GLY A 298 -4.08 -2.41 -14.29
C GLY A 298 -3.48 -1.98 -15.60
N VAL A 299 -3.35 -2.94 -16.51
CA VAL A 299 -2.80 -2.69 -17.84
C VAL A 299 -3.65 -1.74 -18.69
N ASP A 300 -4.94 -1.61 -18.38
CA ASP A 300 -5.89 -0.77 -19.12
C ASP A 300 -5.99 0.68 -18.63
N TYR A 301 -5.25 1.05 -17.57
CA TYR A 301 -5.35 2.37 -16.94
C TYR A 301 -4.15 3.26 -17.28
N ASP A 302 -4.40 4.57 -17.34
CA ASP A 302 -3.36 5.57 -17.44
C ASP A 302 -2.41 5.53 -16.23
N ILE A 303 -1.15 5.91 -16.44
CA ILE A 303 -0.18 6.06 -15.37
C ILE A 303 -0.59 7.26 -14.50
N GLN A 304 -0.81 7.00 -13.21
CA GLN A 304 -1.14 8.04 -12.24
C GLN A 304 0.12 8.56 -11.55
N TYR A 305 0.21 9.88 -11.40
CA TYR A 305 1.33 10.56 -10.77
C TYR A 305 0.88 11.27 -9.49
N ASP A 306 1.52 10.93 -8.37
CA ASP A 306 1.42 11.72 -7.14
C ASP A 306 2.36 12.93 -7.20
N HIS A 307 3.53 12.76 -7.82
CA HIS A 307 4.53 13.80 -8.05
C HIS A 307 5.42 13.43 -9.24
N ARG A 308 5.88 14.44 -9.98
CA ARG A 308 6.85 14.32 -11.09
C ARG A 308 8.11 15.10 -10.75
N LEU A 309 9.26 14.61 -11.19
CA LEU A 309 10.52 15.32 -10.96
C LEU A 309 10.49 16.69 -11.66
N GLU A 310 10.98 17.71 -10.98
CA GLU A 310 11.13 19.05 -11.53
C GLU A 310 12.46 19.23 -12.29
N ARG A 311 13.43 18.34 -12.04
CA ARG A 311 14.79 18.44 -12.57
C ARG A 311 15.20 17.18 -13.34
N ASN A 312 16.20 17.37 -14.18
CA ASN A 312 16.90 16.27 -14.84
C ASN A 312 18.04 15.77 -13.97
N TYR A 313 18.35 14.47 -14.08
CA TYR A 313 19.35 13.81 -13.26
C TYR A 313 20.32 12.99 -14.12
N THR A 314 21.53 12.77 -13.62
CA THR A 314 22.52 11.84 -14.21
C THR A 314 22.39 10.43 -13.66
N ALA A 315 21.73 10.27 -12.51
CA ALA A 315 21.46 8.98 -11.88
C ALA A 315 20.33 9.08 -10.87
N MET A 316 19.62 7.97 -10.65
CA MET A 316 18.57 7.86 -9.63
C MET A 316 18.53 6.48 -8.99
N ALA A 317 18.16 6.44 -7.72
CA ALA A 317 17.75 5.22 -7.04
C ALA A 317 16.26 4.99 -7.31
N ILE A 318 15.93 3.87 -7.96
CA ILE A 318 14.57 3.51 -8.35
C ILE A 318 14.12 2.31 -7.50
N VAL A 319 12.88 2.41 -7.03
CA VAL A 319 12.17 1.38 -6.27
C VAL A 319 10.94 0.98 -7.07
N VAL A 320 10.75 -0.32 -7.23
CA VAL A 320 9.57 -0.92 -7.88
C VAL A 320 8.87 -1.82 -6.86
N ASN A 321 7.56 -1.66 -6.75
CA ASN A 321 6.70 -2.54 -5.96
C ASN A 321 5.50 -2.93 -6.83
N ALA A 322 5.33 -4.22 -7.10
CA ALA A 322 4.20 -4.72 -7.86
C ALA A 322 3.45 -5.82 -7.11
N ARG A 323 2.13 -5.82 -7.26
CA ARG A 323 1.23 -6.94 -7.00
C ARG A 323 0.57 -7.25 -8.31
N ALA A 324 0.94 -8.38 -8.89
CA ALA A 324 0.46 -8.79 -10.20
C ALA A 324 -0.38 -10.05 -10.08
N LEU A 325 -1.40 -10.15 -10.93
CA LEU A 325 -2.06 -11.40 -11.27
C LEU A 325 -1.24 -12.01 -12.40
N CYS A 326 -0.13 -12.62 -12.01
CA CYS A 326 0.92 -13.15 -12.85
C CYS A 326 1.75 -14.14 -12.03
N GLU A 327 2.15 -15.25 -12.64
CA GLU A 327 3.10 -16.19 -12.05
C GLU A 327 4.45 -15.50 -11.80
N SER A 328 5.14 -15.87 -10.71
CA SER A 328 6.38 -15.20 -10.28
C SER A 328 7.51 -15.28 -11.31
N GLU A 329 7.64 -16.41 -11.99
CA GLU A 329 8.59 -16.59 -13.10
C GLU A 329 8.28 -15.62 -14.25
N THR A 330 7.03 -15.60 -14.71
CA THR A 330 6.56 -14.74 -15.81
C THR A 330 6.69 -13.26 -15.49
N LEU A 331 6.28 -12.82 -14.28
CA LEU A 331 6.44 -11.42 -13.88
C LEU A 331 7.93 -11.03 -13.79
N GLY A 332 8.75 -11.95 -13.28
CA GLY A 332 10.20 -11.76 -13.22
C GLY A 332 10.79 -11.50 -14.60
N GLU A 333 10.44 -12.31 -15.60
CA GLU A 333 10.87 -12.15 -17.00
C GLU A 333 10.41 -10.81 -17.59
N VAL A 334 9.12 -10.48 -17.46
CA VAL A 334 8.57 -9.20 -17.96
C VAL A 334 9.33 -7.99 -17.40
N ILE A 335 9.66 -7.99 -16.11
CA ILE A 335 10.38 -6.86 -15.51
C ILE A 335 11.86 -6.84 -15.91
N GLU A 336 12.50 -8.00 -16.15
CA GLU A 336 13.86 -8.01 -16.70
C GLU A 336 13.91 -7.49 -18.15
N ASP A 337 12.95 -7.87 -18.98
CA ASP A 337 12.84 -7.37 -20.35
C ASP A 337 12.60 -5.85 -20.37
N ALA A 338 11.72 -5.35 -19.50
CA ALA A 338 11.49 -3.93 -19.32
C ALA A 338 12.74 -3.19 -18.80
N MET A 339 13.54 -3.84 -17.94
CA MET A 339 14.83 -3.31 -17.49
C MET A 339 15.86 -3.22 -18.62
N ASP A 340 15.90 -4.21 -19.50
CA ASP A 340 16.80 -4.21 -20.65
C ASP A 340 16.38 -3.17 -21.70
N PHE A 341 15.08 -2.98 -21.88
CA PHE A 341 14.52 -1.89 -22.70
C PHE A 341 15.00 -0.51 -22.20
N ILE A 342 14.79 -0.15 -20.93
CA ILE A 342 15.20 1.17 -20.44
C ILE A 342 16.72 1.36 -20.42
N LYS A 343 17.51 0.29 -20.26
CA LYS A 343 18.98 0.37 -20.37
C LYS A 343 19.39 0.78 -21.78
N ALA A 344 18.73 0.22 -22.79
CA ALA A 344 19.01 0.51 -24.19
C ALA A 344 18.50 1.90 -24.61
N GLU A 345 17.22 2.19 -24.32
CA GLU A 345 16.54 3.42 -24.75
C GLU A 345 17.17 4.66 -24.12
N HIS A 346 17.48 4.61 -22.82
CA HIS A 346 17.98 5.77 -22.06
C HIS A 346 19.49 5.75 -21.80
N ASN A 347 20.24 4.86 -22.47
CA ASN A 347 21.69 4.71 -22.30
C ASN A 347 22.11 4.51 -20.82
N LEU A 348 21.33 3.71 -20.08
CA LEU A 348 21.52 3.52 -18.65
C LEU A 348 22.45 2.35 -18.32
N LYS A 349 23.13 2.48 -17.19
CA LYS A 349 23.71 1.40 -16.42
C LYS A 349 22.88 1.24 -15.15
N CYS A 350 22.19 0.10 -15.03
CA CYS A 350 21.37 -0.23 -13.86
C CYS A 350 22.09 -1.26 -12.98
N ASN A 351 22.36 -0.89 -11.73
CA ASN A 351 22.91 -1.80 -10.72
C ASN A 351 21.78 -2.23 -9.77
N VAL A 352 21.37 -3.50 -9.84
CA VAL A 352 20.33 -4.04 -8.96
C VAL A 352 20.91 -4.24 -7.55
N LEU A 353 20.25 -3.64 -6.56
CA LEU A 353 20.61 -3.77 -5.15
C LEU A 353 19.87 -4.93 -4.50
N PHE A 354 18.60 -5.10 -4.86
CA PHE A 354 17.71 -6.08 -4.24
C PHE A 354 16.58 -6.46 -5.20
N THR A 355 16.13 -7.71 -5.13
CA THR A 355 14.93 -8.19 -5.81
C THR A 355 14.29 -9.30 -4.99
N GLU A 356 12.98 -9.19 -4.81
CA GLU A 356 12.09 -10.26 -4.37
C GLU A 356 11.02 -10.43 -5.44
N CYS A 357 10.78 -11.67 -5.82
CA CYS A 357 9.68 -12.07 -6.67
C CYS A 357 9.18 -13.42 -6.15
N PHE A 358 7.96 -13.48 -5.65
CA PHE A 358 7.41 -14.72 -5.10
C PHE A 358 5.89 -14.79 -5.28
N GLY A 359 5.40 -15.99 -5.57
CA GLY A 359 3.99 -16.36 -5.43
C GLY A 359 3.71 -16.86 -4.01
N LEU A 360 2.44 -16.87 -3.60
CA LEU A 360 2.04 -17.26 -2.24
C LEU A 360 2.27 -18.76 -1.95
N PHE A 361 2.34 -19.59 -3.01
CA PHE A 361 2.54 -21.04 -2.97
C PHE A 361 3.92 -21.52 -3.46
N ASP A 362 4.87 -20.61 -3.72
CA ASP A 362 6.22 -21.01 -4.11
C ASP A 362 6.88 -21.77 -2.94
N GLU A 363 7.06 -23.09 -3.08
CA GLU A 363 7.71 -23.94 -2.08
C GLU A 363 9.16 -23.45 -1.87
N GLY A 364 9.39 -22.88 -0.69
CA GLY A 364 10.67 -22.30 -0.32
C GLY A 364 10.62 -20.78 -0.44
N ARG A 365 10.44 -20.13 0.72
CA ARG A 365 10.99 -18.80 1.03
C ARG A 365 12.52 -18.85 0.90
N SER A 366 12.99 -19.11 -0.30
CA SER A 366 14.39 -19.06 -0.61
C SER A 366 14.70 -17.58 -0.70
N ASN A 367 15.58 -17.12 0.19
CA ASN A 367 16.37 -15.94 -0.06
C ASN A 367 17.10 -16.15 -1.39
N GLY A 368 16.41 -15.84 -2.49
CA GLY A 368 16.93 -15.67 -3.83
C GLY A 368 17.74 -14.38 -3.92
N GLY A 369 18.49 -14.05 -2.86
CA GLY A 369 19.63 -13.19 -2.97
C GLY A 369 20.63 -13.87 -3.90
N ARG A 370 20.45 -13.69 -5.21
CA ARG A 370 21.59 -13.51 -6.08
C ARG A 370 22.24 -12.21 -5.60
N ALA A 371 23.04 -12.32 -4.55
CA ALA A 371 24.17 -11.45 -4.36
C ALA A 371 24.90 -11.48 -5.71
N SER A 372 24.81 -10.38 -6.45
CA SER A 372 25.63 -10.18 -7.63
C SER A 372 27.07 -10.41 -7.19
N ARG A 373 27.62 -11.59 -7.52
CA ARG A 373 29.06 -11.72 -7.63
C ARG A 373 29.42 -10.88 -8.83
N TYR A 374 29.90 -9.67 -8.56
CA TYR A 374 31.03 -8.93 -9.15
C TYR A 374 30.80 -7.43 -9.02
#